data_AF-A0A4Y8W9R9-F1
#
_entry.id   AF-A0A4Y8W9R9-F1
#
_cell.length_a   1.000
_cell.length_b   1.000
_cell.length_c   1.000
_cell.angle_alpha   90.00
_cell.angle_beta   90.00
_cell.angle_gamma   90.00
#
_symmetry.space_group_name_H-M   'P 1'
#
loop_
_entity.id
_entity.type
_entity.pdbx_description
1 polymer ?
#
loop_
_entity_poly.entity_id
_entity_poly.type
_entity_poly.pdbx_seq_one_letter_code
_entity_poly.pdbx_strand_id
1 'polypeptide(L)' 'MPVLQPIPIRTKKVPSLICRIYIWIFSIRKWRVKEEWSYKLPDGKTIVIPAGFEFDGASIPRP' A
#
# COMPACT_ATOMS: atom_id res chain seq x y z
N MET A 1 8.65 -7.87 -9.92
CA MET A 1 7.49 -7.23 -9.27
C MET A 1 7.99 -6.43 -8.07
N PRO A 2 7.33 -5.33 -7.68
CA PRO A 2 7.80 -4.49 -6.57
C PRO A 2 7.71 -5.24 -5.23
N VAL A 3 8.67 -4.98 -4.33
CA VAL A 3 8.64 -5.51 -2.96
C VAL A 3 7.74 -4.61 -2.11
N LEU A 4 6.62 -5.14 -1.65
CA LEU A 4 5.60 -4.39 -0.91
C LEU A 4 5.64 -4.70 0.57
N GLN A 5 5.64 -3.65 1.39
CA GLN A 5 5.55 -3.72 2.84
C GLN A 5 4.21 -3.17 3.31
N PRO A 6 3.42 -3.91 4.10
CA PRO A 6 2.16 -3.40 4.58
C PRO A 6 2.35 -2.43 5.75
N ILE A 7 1.61 -1.31 5.75
CA ILE A 7 1.71 -0.27 6.79
C ILE A 7 0.78 -0.64 7.96
N PRO A 8 1.26 -0.74 9.21
CA PRO A 8 0.42 -1.13 10.34
C PRO A 8 -0.77 -0.18 10.59
N ILE A 9 -1.98 -0.73 10.73
CA ILE A 9 -3.15 0.05 11.17
C ILE A 9 -3.03 0.25 12.68
N ARG A 10 -3.08 1.51 13.11
CA ARG A 10 -2.84 1.90 14.52
C ARG A 10 -4.06 1.57 15.40
N THR A 11 -4.19 0.33 15.83
CA THR A 11 -5.29 -0.13 16.70
C THR A 11 -4.90 -0.24 18.18
N LYS A 12 -3.60 -0.31 18.49
CA LYS A 12 -3.09 -0.64 19.85
C LYS A 12 -3.52 0.34 20.95
N LYS A 13 -3.75 1.62 20.63
CA LYS A 13 -4.12 2.66 21.61
C LYS A 13 -5.62 2.93 21.69
N VAL A 14 -6.44 2.11 21.03
CA VAL A 14 -7.89 2.30 20.98
C VAL A 14 -8.55 1.54 22.14
N PRO A 15 -9.21 2.23 23.09
CA PRO A 15 -9.68 1.62 24.34
C PRO A 15 -10.94 0.77 24.14
N SER A 16 -11.87 1.18 23.27
CA SER A 16 -13.14 0.46 23.05
C SER A 16 -13.02 -0.61 21.97
N LEU A 17 -13.58 -1.80 22.24
CA LEU A 17 -13.72 -2.91 21.28
C LEU A 17 -14.53 -2.48 20.05
N ILE A 18 -15.58 -1.69 20.25
CA ILE A 18 -16.45 -1.17 19.19
C ILE A 18 -15.63 -0.29 18.25
N CYS A 19 -14.84 0.63 18.79
CA CYS A 19 -13.96 1.49 17.98
C CYS A 19 -12.93 0.68 17.16
N ARG A 20 -12.45 -0.45 17.69
CA ARG A 20 -11.55 -1.34 16.92
C ARG A 20 -12.26 -2.00 15.74
N ILE A 21 -13.51 -2.43 15.94
CA ILE A 21 -14.35 -2.99 14.86
C ILE A 21 -14.61 -1.93 13.78
N TYR A 22 -14.94 -0.70 14.16
CA TYR A 22 -15.07 0.41 13.21
C TYR A 22 -13.78 0.61 12.40
N ILE A 23 -12.63 0.64 13.07
CA ILE A 23 -11.34 0.79 12.36
C ILE A 23 -11.11 -0.37 11.40
N TRP A 24 -11.44 -1.61 11.75
CA TRP A 24 -11.29 -2.74 10.84
C TRP A 24 -12.20 -2.66 9.61
N ILE A 25 -13.45 -2.21 9.77
CA ILE A 25 -14.40 -2.11 8.66
C ILE A 25 -14.06 -0.95 7.72
N PHE A 26 -13.66 0.20 8.27
CA PHE A 26 -13.51 1.44 7.50
C PHE A 26 -12.06 1.75 7.09
N SER A 27 -11.05 1.03 7.60
CA SER A 27 -9.66 1.30 7.21
C SER A 27 -9.26 0.54 5.96
N ILE A 28 -8.76 1.29 4.98
CA ILE A 28 -8.11 0.71 3.80
C ILE A 28 -6.67 0.34 4.15
N ARG A 29 -6.23 -0.86 3.74
CA ARG A 29 -4.87 -1.34 3.97
C ARG A 29 -3.90 -0.59 3.05
N LYS A 30 -3.05 0.25 3.64
CA LYS A 30 -1.96 0.91 2.91
C LYS A 30 -0.72 0.02 2.82
N TRP A 31 -0.01 0.14 1.72
CA TRP A 31 1.24 -0.54 1.39
C TRP A 31 2.30 0.50 1.06
N ARG A 32 3.56 0.12 1.28
CA ARG A 32 4.74 0.91 0.95
C ARG A 32 5.66 0.09 0.07
N VAL A 33 6.18 0.68 -0.99
CA VAL A 33 7.23 0.08 -1.81
C VAL A 33 8.54 0.09 -1.02
N LYS A 34 9.09 -1.09 -0.70
CA LYS A 34 10.28 -1.21 0.15
C LYS A 34 11.57 -0.86 -0.61
N GLU A 35 11.62 -1.23 -1.87
CA GLU A 35 12.80 -1.13 -2.73
C GLU A 35 12.41 -0.42 -4.03
N GLU A 36 13.33 0.37 -4.58
CA GLU A 36 13.09 1.04 -5.86
C GLU A 36 12.77 0.01 -6.93
N TRP A 37 11.66 0.22 -7.63
CA TRP A 37 11.20 -0.68 -8.67
C TRP A 37 11.21 0.05 -10.01
N SER A 38 11.97 -0.46 -10.97
CA SER A 38 12.01 0.06 -12.32
C SER A 38 11.46 -0.95 -13.33
N TYR A 39 10.81 -0.44 -14.37
CA TYR A 39 10.25 -1.23 -15.45
C TYR A 39 10.44 -0.53 -16.79
N LYS A 40 10.97 -1.26 -17.77
CA LYS A 40 11.09 -0.79 -19.15
C LYS A 40 9.85 -1.17 -19.94
N LEU A 41 9.15 -0.16 -20.42
CA LEU A 41 8.01 -0.31 -21.32
C LEU A 41 8.47 -0.73 -22.72
N PRO A 42 7.60 -1.37 -23.52
CA PRO A 42 7.89 -1.72 -24.91
C PRO A 42 8.23 -0.52 -25.81
N ASP A 43 7.76 0.67 -25.47
CA ASP A 43 8.04 1.93 -26.19
C ASP A 43 9.42 2.53 -25.83
N GLY A 44 10.23 1.81 -25.04
CA GLY A 44 11.59 2.22 -24.64
C GLY A 44 11.64 3.13 -23.41
N LYS A 45 10.50 3.57 -22.87
CA LYS A 45 10.46 4.40 -21.65
C LYS A 45 10.73 3.55 -20.41
N THR A 46 11.42 4.13 -19.44
CA THR A 46 11.62 3.49 -18.12
C THR A 46 10.74 4.17 -17.09
N ILE A 47 9.86 3.40 -16.45
CA ILE A 47 9.07 3.83 -15.29
C ILE A 47 9.86 3.45 -14.04
N VAL A 48 9.94 4.36 -13.08
CA VAL A 48 10.55 4.11 -11.77
C VAL A 48 9.55 4.45 -10.68
N ILE A 49 9.32 3.51 -9.77
CA ILE A 49 8.57 3.72 -8.53
C ILE A 49 9.61 3.78 -7.41
N PRO A 50 9.76 4.93 -6.75
CA PRO A 50 10.80 5.10 -5.73
C PRO A 50 10.49 4.27 -4.49
N ALA A 51 11.56 3.87 -3.80
CA ALA A 51 11.42 3.30 -2.46
C ALA A 51 10.72 4.31 -1.53
N GLY A 52 9.81 3.81 -0.70
CA GLY A 52 9.00 4.63 0.21
C GLY A 52 7.66 5.06 -0.35
N PHE A 53 7.37 4.84 -1.64
CA PHE A 53 6.07 5.16 -2.23
C PHE A 53 4.92 4.43 -1.50
N GLU A 54 3.94 5.19 -1.02
CA GLU A 54 2.76 4.65 -0.32
C GLU A 54 1.54 4.62 -1.24
N PHE A 55 0.80 3.52 -1.22
CA PHE A 55 -0.42 3.35 -2.00
C PHE A 55 -1.41 2.44 -1.28
N ASP A 56 -2.67 2.48 -1.68
CA ASP A 56 -3.80 1.79 -1.04
C ASP A 56 -4.17 0.45 -1.70
N GLY A 57 -3.49 0.09 -2.79
CA GLY A 57 -3.73 -1.14 -3.56
C GLY A 57 -5.07 -1.17 -4.30
N ALA A 58 -5.91 -0.15 -4.17
CA ALA A 58 -7.22 -0.06 -4.84
C ALA A 58 -7.10 0.39 -6.30
N SER A 59 -5.94 0.90 -6.68
CA SER A 59 -5.61 1.46 -8.00
C SER A 59 -5.11 0.41 -9.01
N ILE A 60 -5.23 -0.89 -8.71
CA ILE A 60 -4.86 -1.95 -9.67
C ILE A 60 -5.97 -2.10 -10.70
N PRO A 61 -5.71 -1.87 -12.01
CA PRO A 61 -6.68 -2.18 -13.04
C PRO A 61 -6.99 -3.69 -13.00
N ARG A 62 -8.26 -4.02 -12.79
CA ARG A 62 -8.73 -5.41 -12.91
C ARG A 62 -8.87 -5.74 -14.41
N PRO A 63 -8.52 -6.97 -14.84
CA PRO A 63 -8.68 -7.41 -16.21
C PRO A 63 -10.15 -7.40 -16.65
#